data_AF-A0A372L6E2-F1
#
_entry.id   AF-A0A372L6E2-F1
#
_cell.length_a   1.000
_cell.length_b   1.000
_cell.length_c   1.000
_cell.angle_alpha   90.00
_cell.angle_beta   90.00
_cell.angle_gamma   90.00
#
_symmetry.space_group_name_H-M   'P 1'
#
loop_
_entity.id
_entity.type
_entity.pdbx_description
1 polymer ?
#
loop_
_entity_poly.entity_id
_entity_poly.type
_entity_poly.pdbx_seq_one_letter_code
_entity_poly.pdbx_strand_id
1 'polypeptide(L)' 'MGITGLGLSIVKHLVVLLKGEIKVKSKLDKGTIFHITLPFR' A
#
# COMPACT_ATOMS: atom_id res chain seq x y z
N MET A 1 17.91 13.14 -2.79
CA MET A 1 17.20 12.24 -3.72
C MET A 1 16.90 10.94 -2.96
N GLY A 2 15.80 10.84 -2.18
CA GLY A 2 15.68 9.69 -1.26
C GLY A 2 14.49 9.64 -0.31
N ILE A 3 13.32 10.10 -0.71
CA ILE A 3 12.06 9.90 0.04
C ILE A 3 11.01 9.09 -0.76
N THR A 4 11.38 8.59 -1.94
CA THR A 4 10.45 8.04 -2.94
C THR A 4 10.00 6.59 -2.72
N GLY A 5 10.36 5.94 -1.60
CA GLY A 5 10.00 4.52 -1.38
C GLY A 5 9.91 4.02 0.07
N LEU A 6 10.39 4.79 1.05
CA LEU A 6 10.38 4.36 2.46
C LEU A 6 8.95 4.17 2.99
N GLY A 7 8.07 5.17 2.79
CA GLY A 7 6.71 5.12 3.31
C GLY A 7 5.90 3.93 2.80
N LEU A 8 5.90 3.69 1.48
CA LEU A 8 5.16 2.56 0.90
C LEU A 8 5.78 1.21 1.26
N SER A 9 7.12 1.14 1.40
CA SER A 9 7.80 -0.07 1.86
C SER A 9 7.40 -0.44 3.29
N ILE A 10 7.33 0.54 4.19
CA ILE A 10 6.89 0.34 5.58
C ILE A 10 5.44 -0.15 5.60
N VAL A 11 4.54 0.53 4.87
CA VAL A 11 3.12 0.15 4.80
C VAL A 11 2.96 -1.27 4.25
N LYS A 12 3.67 -1.62 3.16
CA LYS A 12 3.62 -2.98 2.60
C LYS A 12 4.08 -4.03 3.61
N HIS A 13 5.16 -3.75 4.33
CA HIS A 13 5.68 -4.67 5.35
C HIS A 13 4.68 -4.88 6.49
N LEU A 14 4.07 -3.80 6.99
CA LEU A 14 3.03 -3.88 8.03
C LEU A 14 1.81 -4.67 7.58
N VAL A 15 1.32 -4.43 6.37
CA VAL A 15 0.17 -5.16 5.81
C VAL A 15 0.47 -6.66 5.69
N VAL A 16 1.67 -7.03 5.24
CA VAL A 16 2.10 -8.43 5.15
C VAL A 16 2.20 -9.07 6.55
N LEU A 17 2.75 -8.38 7.55
CA LEU A 17 2.83 -8.87 8.93
C LEU A 17 1.44 -9.13 9.53
N LEU A 18 0.47 -8.29 9.19
CA LEU A 18 -0.93 -8.45 9.59
C LEU A 18 -1.69 -9.49 8.76
N LYS A 19 -1.00 -10.25 7.89
CA LYS A 19 -1.59 -11.21 6.94
C LYS A 19 -2.66 -10.59 6.04
N GLY A 20 -2.53 -9.30 5.76
CA GLY A 20 -3.37 -8.55 4.85
C GLY A 20 -2.81 -8.49 3.44
N GLU A 21 -3.53 -7.79 2.58
CA GLU A 21 -3.18 -7.55 1.19
C GLU A 21 -3.21 -6.05 0.87
N ILE A 22 -2.27 -5.58 0.04
CA ILE A 22 -2.25 -4.22 -0.51
C ILE A 22 -2.30 -4.25 -2.04
N LYS A 23 -3.22 -3.50 -2.64
CA LYS A 23 -3.42 -3.34 -4.09
C LYS A 23 -3.37 -1.88 -4.47
N VAL A 24 -2.68 -1.55 -5.56
CA VAL A 24 -2.58 -0.18 -6.08
C VAL A 24 -3.22 -0.11 -7.45
N LYS A 25 -4.12 0.85 -7.64
CA LYS A 25 -4.71 1.19 -8.94
C LYS A 25 -4.42 2.66 -9.21
N SER A 26 -3.61 2.94 -10.23
CA SER A 26 -3.34 4.31 -10.67
C SER A 26 -3.88 4.49 -12.08
N LYS A 27 -4.53 5.62 -12.33
CA LYS A 27 -4.96 6.02 -13.68
C LYS A 27 -4.53 7.47 -13.92
N LEU A 28 -3.84 7.67 -15.04
CA LEU A 28 -3.39 8.99 -15.49
C LEU A 28 -4.59 9.95 -15.52
N ASP A 29 -4.38 11.17 -15.03
CA ASP A 29 -5.39 12.23 -14.89
C ASP A 29 -6.61 11.90 -14.01
N LYS A 30 -6.58 10.79 -13.25
CA LYS A 30 -7.60 10.43 -12.25
C LYS A 30 -7.04 10.22 -10.85
N GLY A 31 -5.72 10.06 -10.74
CA GLY A 31 -5.02 9.83 -9.48
C GLY A 31 -4.79 8.35 -9.19
N THR A 32 -4.42 8.09 -7.92
CA THR A 32 -3.99 6.77 -7.45
C THR A 32 -4.80 6.34 -6.24
N ILE A 33 -5.26 5.10 -6.23
CA ILE A 33 -6.01 4.50 -5.14
C ILE A 33 -5.22 3.30 -4.58
N PHE A 34 -4.97 3.34 -3.27
CA PHE A 34 -4.37 2.26 -2.51
C PHE A 34 -5.48 1.54 -1.74
N HIS A 35 -5.68 0.26 -2.03
CA HIS A 35 -6.62 -0.60 -1.31
C HIS A 35 -5.84 -1.50 -0.37
N ILE A 36 -6.19 -1.47 0.92
CA ILE A 36 -5.61 -2.32 1.95
C ILE A 36 -6.74 -3.18 2.51
N THR A 37 -6.53 -4.50 2.54
CA THR A 37 -7.45 -5.47 3.12
C THR A 37 -6.75 -6.17 4.26
N LEU A 38 -7.33 -6.13 5.46
CA LEU A 38 -6.79 -6.82 6.63
C LEU A 38 -7.80 -7.88 7.09
N PRO A 39 -7.35 -9.09 7.47
CA PRO A 39 -8.23 -10.06 8.10
C PRO A 39 -8.69 -9.52 9.46
N PHE A 40 -10.00 -9.41 9.64
CA PHE A 40 -10.62 -9.06 10.91
C PHE A 40 -11.16 -10.32 11.57
N ARG A 41 -11.09 -10.39 12.90
CA ARG A 41 -11.44 -11.56 13.69
C ARG A 41 -12.49 -11.21 14.73
#